data_AF-A0A397BDP6-F1
#
_entry.id   AF-A0A397BDP6-F1
#
_cell.length_a   1.000
_cell.length_b   1.000
_cell.length_c   1.000
_cell.angle_alpha   90.00
_cell.angle_beta   90.00
_cell.angle_gamma   90.00
#
_symmetry.space_group_name_H-M   'P 1'
#
loop_
_entity.id
_entity.type
_entity.pdbx_description
1 polymer ?
#
loop_
_entity_poly.entity_id
_entity_poly.type
_entity_poly.pdbx_seq_one_letter_code
_entity_poly.pdbx_strand_id
1 'polypeptide(L)'
;MRTDGVPVTPRMIQVMALEMAIDAGIDELASWSWFQGFKNRFKFTLRARTRIGENSQGDGEEALATFAARVAQVVRDNNIDVVYNADQTGVNYEYLPTKTLNAKGKHTLGVWVKCAGKTKDRTTAMVMADSTDKKYPLFLVLKTKASKVKAVVQENLTQRHGFGKTVWKEVEPLQEKFGYQDKKVLLLWDDFSAHFTEEVVACAAELNVLLEKIPPRFTWACQPADVAWIRPMKAHLRQMWIDSICRQVLRHKNQTETFQLQAPKRPTLLQWITGAWSGLAESIILNGFAKCKIGAEVVVVPEPPEEVMSSDMLSDLVVRSAIDDTIDPRHGLQW
;
A
#
# COMPACT_ATOMS: atom_id res chain seq x y z
N MET A 1 29.49 2.19 9.39
CA MET A 1 28.44 2.88 8.61
C MET A 1 27.25 2.00 8.27
N ARG A 2 27.40 0.94 7.44
CA ARG A 2 26.24 0.15 7.01
C ARG A 2 25.64 -0.72 8.12
N THR A 3 26.48 -1.26 9.01
CA THR A 3 26.08 -1.97 10.23
C THR A 3 25.30 -1.06 11.17
N ASP A 4 25.61 0.25 11.16
CA ASP A 4 24.95 1.28 11.99
C ASP A 4 23.69 1.86 11.31
N GLY A 5 23.18 1.23 10.25
CA GLY A 5 21.98 1.67 9.52
C GLY A 5 22.16 2.93 8.65
N VAL A 6 23.37 3.49 8.56
CA VAL A 6 23.63 4.71 7.79
C VAL A 6 23.66 4.40 6.28
N PRO A 7 22.91 5.15 5.44
CA PRO A 7 22.96 4.97 4.00
C PRO A 7 24.35 5.31 3.47
N VAL A 8 25.01 4.36 2.82
CA VAL A 8 26.33 4.57 2.21
C VAL A 8 26.14 5.03 0.76
N THR A 9 26.46 6.30 0.50
CA THR A 9 26.37 6.89 -0.84
C THR A 9 27.72 6.87 -1.57
N PRO A 10 27.75 6.99 -2.91
CA PRO A 10 29.00 7.13 -3.64
C PRO A 10 29.90 8.25 -3.10
N ARG A 11 29.31 9.40 -2.76
CA ARG A 11 30.06 10.54 -2.23
C ARG A 11 30.71 10.23 -0.89
N MET A 12 30.02 9.51 0.00
CA MET A 12 30.58 9.12 1.30
C MET A 12 31.79 8.21 1.14
N ILE A 13 31.73 7.23 0.23
CA ILE A 13 32.87 6.35 -0.07
C ILE A 13 34.05 7.16 -0.63
N GLN A 14 33.78 8.12 -1.53
CA GLN A 14 34.83 8.99 -2.07
C GLN A 14 35.45 9.88 -0.99
N VAL A 15 34.66 10.43 -0.06
CA VAL A 15 35.18 11.24 1.06
C VAL A 15 36.06 10.38 1.97
N MET A 16 35.58 9.20 2.39
CA MET A 16 36.38 8.31 3.24
C MET A 16 37.66 7.82 2.55
N ALA A 17 37.62 7.61 1.23
CA ALA A 17 38.79 7.24 0.47
C ALA A 17 39.83 8.39 0.41
N LEU A 18 39.38 9.63 0.25
CA LEU A 18 40.27 10.80 0.31
C LEU A 18 40.88 10.99 1.70
N GLU A 19 40.09 10.81 2.75
CA GLU A 19 40.60 10.86 4.14
C GLU A 19 41.69 9.81 4.36
N MET A 20 41.44 8.55 3.98
CA MET A 20 42.44 7.48 4.08
C MET A 20 43.67 7.71 3.19
N ALA A 21 43.49 8.32 2.00
CA ALA A 21 44.61 8.65 1.12
C ALA A 21 45.51 9.72 1.74
N ILE A 22 44.93 10.76 2.35
CA ILE A 22 45.68 11.78 3.10
C ILE A 22 46.47 11.14 4.23
N ASP A 23 45.84 10.28 5.04
CA ASP A 23 46.49 9.60 6.17
C ASP A 23 47.63 8.67 5.72
N ALA A 24 47.48 8.06 4.54
CA ALA A 24 48.49 7.18 3.94
C ALA A 24 49.58 7.95 3.16
N GLY A 25 49.49 9.28 3.05
CA GLY A 25 50.41 10.09 2.24
C GLY A 25 50.31 9.82 0.74
N ILE A 26 49.16 9.31 0.26
CA ILE A 26 48.88 9.02 -1.14
C ILE A 26 48.14 10.20 -1.74
N ASP A 27 48.66 10.75 -2.83
CA ASP A 27 47.97 11.78 -3.61
C ASP A 27 46.95 11.10 -4.55
N GLU A 28 45.81 10.68 -3.97
CA GLU A 28 44.77 9.96 -4.69
C GLU A 28 43.55 10.85 -5.02
N LEU A 29 43.07 10.74 -6.26
CA LEU A 29 41.81 11.33 -6.70
C LEU A 29 40.70 10.27 -6.59
N ALA A 30 39.87 10.34 -5.54
CA ALA A 30 38.64 9.54 -5.39
C ALA A 30 37.54 10.01 -6.38
N SER A 31 37.87 10.02 -7.66
CA SER A 31 37.03 10.43 -8.78
C SER A 31 35.86 9.47 -9.00
N TRP A 32 34.93 9.83 -9.88
CA TRP A 32 33.81 8.96 -10.22
C TRP A 32 34.26 7.66 -10.90
N SER A 33 35.28 7.71 -11.75
CA SER A 33 35.85 6.51 -12.40
C SER A 33 36.51 5.59 -11.37
N TRP A 34 37.25 6.13 -10.40
CA TRP A 34 37.77 5.38 -9.26
C TRP A 34 36.63 4.69 -8.50
N PHE A 35 35.55 5.40 -8.19
CA PHE A 35 34.39 4.83 -7.50
C PHE A 35 33.72 3.70 -8.30
N GLN A 36 33.58 3.85 -9.63
CA GLN A 36 33.06 2.75 -10.47
C GLN A 36 33.99 1.53 -10.43
N GLY A 37 35.31 1.75 -10.45
CA GLY A 37 36.31 0.69 -10.29
C GLY A 37 36.20 -0.02 -8.93
N PHE A 38 36.13 0.74 -7.84
CA PHE A 38 35.90 0.25 -6.48
C PHE A 38 34.63 -0.60 -6.41
N LYS A 39 33.51 -0.05 -6.88
CA LYS A 39 32.21 -0.73 -6.90
C LYS A 39 32.27 -2.06 -7.64
N ASN A 40 32.91 -2.11 -8.80
CA ASN A 40 33.05 -3.33 -9.59
C ASN A 40 34.00 -4.34 -8.92
N ARG A 41 35.13 -3.88 -8.39
CA ARG A 41 36.14 -4.72 -7.72
C ARG A 41 35.57 -5.42 -6.48
N PHE A 42 34.82 -4.68 -5.66
CA PHE A 42 34.21 -5.19 -4.44
C PHE A 42 32.75 -5.66 -4.62
N LYS A 43 32.28 -5.77 -5.88
CA LYS A 43 30.96 -6.30 -6.25
C LYS A 43 29.78 -5.59 -5.56
N PHE A 44 29.88 -4.29 -5.36
CA PHE A 44 28.78 -3.50 -4.80
C PHE A 44 27.77 -3.09 -5.87
N THR A 45 26.50 -2.98 -5.50
CA THR A 45 25.43 -2.43 -6.36
C THR A 45 24.73 -1.27 -5.66
N LEU A 46 24.30 -0.27 -6.44
CA LEU A 46 23.42 0.78 -5.92
C LEU A 46 22.01 0.21 -5.84
N ARG A 47 21.39 0.35 -4.67
CA ARG A 47 20.03 -0.12 -4.41
C ARG A 47 19.19 1.08 -3.99
N ALA A 48 17.97 1.13 -4.49
CA ALA A 48 16.99 2.09 -3.98
C ALA A 48 16.68 1.75 -2.52
N ARG A 49 16.54 2.78 -1.68
CA ARG A 49 16.13 2.62 -0.29
C ARG A 49 14.72 2.04 -0.24
N THR A 50 14.55 0.91 0.43
CA THR A 50 13.27 0.20 0.53
C THR A 50 12.52 0.46 1.84
N ARG A 51 13.23 0.77 2.94
CA ARG A 51 12.66 1.06 4.26
C ARG A 51 13.44 2.18 4.98
N ILE A 52 12.76 2.92 5.85
CA ILE A 52 13.32 3.96 6.74
C ILE A 52 12.80 3.65 8.13
N GLY A 53 13.69 3.45 9.10
CA GLY A 53 13.33 3.16 10.48
C GLY A 53 14.59 3.02 11.33
N GLU A 54 14.46 3.23 12.64
CA GLU A 54 15.55 3.06 13.62
C GLU A 54 15.86 1.58 13.87
N ASN A 55 14.88 0.70 13.64
CA ASN A 55 14.95 -0.72 14.02
C ASN A 55 15.53 -1.60 12.90
N SER A 56 16.34 -2.56 13.29
CA SER A 56 16.95 -3.55 12.40
C SER A 56 15.95 -4.64 11.97
N GLN A 57 16.37 -5.52 11.05
CA GLN A 57 15.57 -6.70 10.72
C GLN A 57 15.48 -7.67 11.91
N GLY A 58 16.56 -7.82 12.68
CA GLY A 58 16.59 -8.69 13.86
C GLY A 58 15.60 -8.24 14.93
N ASP A 59 15.51 -6.93 15.18
CA ASP A 59 14.55 -6.33 16.11
C ASP A 59 13.10 -6.66 15.69
N GLY A 60 12.83 -6.71 14.38
CA GLY A 60 11.53 -7.10 13.84
C GLY A 60 11.21 -8.57 14.07
N GLU A 61 12.18 -9.47 13.93
CA GLU A 61 12.01 -10.90 14.17
C GLU A 61 11.77 -11.20 15.66
N GLU A 62 12.47 -10.51 16.56
CA GLU A 62 12.27 -10.59 18.01
C GLU A 62 10.90 -10.05 18.43
N ALA A 63 10.52 -8.87 17.92
CA ALA A 63 9.21 -8.28 18.15
C ALA A 63 8.08 -9.19 17.67
N LEU A 64 8.25 -9.81 16.49
CA LEU A 64 7.31 -10.78 15.95
C LEU A 64 7.18 -12.01 16.84
N ALA A 65 8.29 -12.60 17.30
CA ALA A 65 8.26 -13.77 18.17
C ALA A 65 7.55 -13.47 19.50
N THR A 66 7.88 -12.35 20.12
CA THR A 66 7.27 -11.89 21.38
C THR A 66 5.77 -11.63 21.21
N PHE A 67 5.40 -10.93 20.14
CA PHE A 67 4.01 -10.61 19.84
C PHE A 67 3.19 -11.86 19.54
N ALA A 68 3.68 -12.76 18.71
CA ALA A 68 3.01 -14.01 18.37
C ALA A 68 2.77 -14.88 19.61
N ALA A 69 3.76 -14.99 20.50
CA ALA A 69 3.61 -15.72 21.76
C ALA A 69 2.52 -15.11 22.65
N ARG A 70 2.46 -13.77 22.74
CA ARG A 70 1.44 -13.05 23.50
C ARG A 70 0.04 -13.26 22.93
N VAL A 71 -0.13 -13.13 21.61
CA VAL A 71 -1.40 -13.41 20.92
C VAL A 71 -1.84 -14.86 21.15
N ALA A 72 -0.93 -15.82 21.01
CA ALA A 72 -1.25 -17.24 21.24
C ALA A 72 -1.69 -17.51 22.69
N GLN A 73 -1.10 -16.82 23.67
CA GLN A 73 -1.52 -16.90 25.07
C GLN A 73 -2.94 -16.35 25.27
N VAL A 74 -3.22 -15.14 24.75
CA VAL A 74 -4.55 -14.52 24.83
C VAL A 74 -5.63 -15.39 24.20
N VAL A 75 -5.34 -15.98 23.03
CA VAL A 75 -6.24 -16.90 22.31
C VAL A 75 -6.58 -18.12 23.17
N ARG A 76 -5.58 -18.76 23.80
CA ARG A 76 -5.79 -19.92 24.68
C ARG A 76 -6.59 -19.56 25.92
N ASP A 77 -6.20 -18.50 26.63
CA ASP A 77 -6.79 -18.12 27.92
C ASP A 77 -8.25 -17.71 27.80
N ASN A 78 -8.67 -17.25 26.62
CA ASN A 78 -10.04 -16.77 26.37
C ASN A 78 -10.83 -17.68 25.43
N ASN A 79 -10.28 -18.84 25.05
CA ASN A 79 -10.92 -19.80 24.13
C ASN A 79 -11.43 -19.13 22.84
N ILE A 80 -10.55 -18.35 22.19
CA ILE A 80 -10.87 -17.58 20.99
C ILE A 80 -10.71 -18.46 19.76
N ASP A 81 -11.77 -18.58 18.95
CA ASP A 81 -11.72 -19.36 17.71
C ASP A 81 -11.19 -18.55 16.53
N VAL A 82 -11.44 -17.23 16.52
CA VAL A 82 -11.22 -16.35 15.37
C VAL A 82 -10.47 -15.08 15.78
N VAL A 83 -9.38 -14.80 15.08
CA VAL A 83 -8.60 -13.57 15.23
C VAL A 83 -8.84 -12.65 14.04
N TYR A 84 -9.19 -11.42 14.31
CA TYR A 84 -9.40 -10.37 13.33
C TYR A 84 -8.19 -9.45 13.27
N ASN A 85 -7.87 -8.95 12.08
CA ASN A 85 -6.98 -7.81 11.93
C ASN A 85 -7.66 -6.73 11.09
N ALA A 86 -7.51 -5.48 11.53
CA ALA A 86 -7.98 -4.31 10.80
C ALA A 86 -6.84 -3.30 10.62
N ASP A 87 -6.88 -2.56 9.52
CA ASP A 87 -5.97 -1.44 9.29
C ASP A 87 -6.58 -0.35 8.40
N GLN A 88 -6.13 0.89 8.58
CA GLN A 88 -6.55 2.03 7.77
C GLN A 88 -5.46 2.42 6.77
N THR A 89 -5.83 2.49 5.48
CA THR A 89 -4.90 2.88 4.44
C THR A 89 -5.41 4.00 3.54
N GLY A 90 -4.52 4.92 3.18
CA GLY A 90 -4.81 5.97 2.21
C GLY A 90 -4.81 5.43 0.78
N VAL A 91 -5.91 5.66 0.07
CA VAL A 91 -6.07 5.45 -1.37
C VAL A 91 -6.13 6.78 -2.09
N ASN A 92 -5.14 7.04 -2.95
CA ASN A 92 -5.05 8.28 -3.70
C ASN A 92 -6.00 8.24 -4.92
N TYR A 93 -6.49 9.41 -5.33
CA TYR A 93 -7.23 9.55 -6.58
C TYR A 93 -6.33 9.41 -7.81
N GLU A 94 -5.02 9.60 -7.65
CA GLU A 94 -4.06 9.60 -8.74
C GLU A 94 -2.81 8.80 -8.34
N TYR A 95 -2.47 7.80 -9.18
CA TYR A 95 -1.33 6.90 -8.98
C TYR A 95 -0.35 6.97 -10.17
N LEU A 96 0.28 8.13 -10.38
CA LEU A 96 1.24 8.27 -11.47
C LEU A 96 2.46 7.36 -11.28
N PRO A 97 2.93 6.67 -12.34
CA PRO A 97 4.19 5.94 -12.32
C PRO A 97 5.35 6.86 -11.94
N THR A 98 6.24 6.38 -11.08
CA THR A 98 7.43 7.13 -10.62
C THR A 98 8.61 7.06 -11.58
N LYS A 99 8.53 6.19 -12.59
CA LYS A 99 9.56 5.99 -13.62
C LYS A 99 8.91 6.06 -14.99
N THR A 100 9.61 6.67 -15.94
CA THR A 100 9.18 6.80 -17.34
C THR A 100 10.32 6.41 -18.26
N LEU A 101 9.98 5.96 -19.47
CA LEU A 101 10.96 5.65 -20.51
C LEU A 101 11.25 6.92 -21.32
N ASN A 102 12.53 7.17 -21.58
CA ASN A 102 13.00 8.26 -22.44
C ASN A 102 14.06 7.76 -23.41
N ALA A 103 14.19 8.46 -24.53
CA ALA A 103 15.26 8.21 -25.48
C ALA A 103 16.64 8.36 -24.81
N LYS A 104 17.51 7.37 -25.04
CA LYS A 104 18.88 7.35 -24.53
C LYS A 104 19.66 8.57 -25.03
N GLY A 105 20.41 9.24 -24.15
CA GLY A 105 21.25 10.40 -24.49
C GLY A 105 20.56 11.77 -24.44
N LYS A 106 19.24 11.82 -24.19
CA LYS A 106 18.56 13.10 -23.90
C LYS A 106 18.75 13.49 -22.43
N HIS A 107 19.65 14.45 -22.19
CA HIS A 107 19.77 15.13 -20.89
C HIS A 107 18.65 16.19 -20.74
N THR A 108 17.39 15.77 -20.74
CA THR A 108 16.31 16.67 -20.34
C THR A 108 16.32 16.76 -18.81
N LEU A 109 16.67 17.95 -18.30
CA LEU A 109 16.41 18.38 -16.92
C LEU A 109 14.90 18.29 -16.65
N GLY A 110 14.44 17.11 -16.23
CA GLY A 110 13.05 16.83 -15.88
C GLY A 110 12.24 16.19 -17.02
N VAL A 111 11.59 15.07 -16.70
CA VAL A 111 10.54 14.48 -17.53
C VAL A 111 9.22 15.04 -17.04
N TRP A 112 8.57 15.89 -17.84
CA TRP A 112 7.28 16.46 -17.47
C TRP A 112 6.17 15.44 -17.74
N VAL A 113 5.50 15.02 -16.68
CA VAL A 113 4.35 14.12 -16.75
C VAL A 113 3.08 14.92 -16.47
N LYS A 114 2.09 14.84 -17.36
CA LYS A 114 0.78 15.46 -17.14
C LYS A 114 0.11 14.82 -15.92
N CYS A 115 -0.44 15.64 -15.03
CA CYS A 115 -1.21 15.19 -13.87
C CYS A 115 -2.63 15.76 -13.94
N ALA A 116 -3.57 15.10 -13.27
CA ALA A 116 -4.96 15.55 -13.16
C ALA A 116 -5.17 16.57 -12.02
N GLY A 117 -4.09 17.01 -11.36
CA GLY A 117 -4.16 17.92 -10.21
C GLY A 117 -4.75 17.29 -8.94
N LYS A 118 -4.78 15.95 -8.86
CA LYS A 118 -5.42 15.18 -7.77
C LYS A 118 -4.44 14.30 -6.99
N THR A 119 -3.14 14.51 -7.17
CA THR A 119 -2.04 13.79 -6.50
C THR A 119 -2.10 13.81 -4.98
N LYS A 120 -2.74 14.82 -4.37
CA LYS A 120 -2.92 14.95 -2.90
C LYS A 120 -4.31 14.54 -2.40
N ASP A 121 -5.25 14.28 -3.31
CA ASP A 121 -6.60 13.86 -2.94
C ASP A 121 -6.60 12.36 -2.64
N ARG A 122 -7.12 11.99 -1.48
CA ARG A 122 -7.19 10.60 -1.02
C ARG A 122 -8.47 10.30 -0.25
N THR A 123 -8.91 9.06 -0.36
CA THR A 123 -9.91 8.40 0.49
C THR A 123 -9.16 7.52 1.49
N THR A 124 -9.66 7.37 2.71
CA THR A 124 -9.14 6.35 3.64
C THR A 124 -10.03 5.13 3.55
N ALA A 125 -9.43 3.95 3.37
CA ALA A 125 -10.12 2.67 3.37
C ALA A 125 -9.63 1.86 4.57
N MET A 126 -10.55 1.35 5.39
CA MET A 126 -10.25 0.38 6.43
C MET A 126 -10.46 -1.02 5.88
N VAL A 127 -9.40 -1.82 5.88
CA VAL A 127 -9.45 -3.24 5.53
C VAL A 127 -9.66 -4.05 6.80
N MET A 128 -10.41 -5.15 6.71
CA MET A 128 -10.63 -6.07 7.82
C MET A 128 -10.81 -7.48 7.29
N ALA A 129 -10.09 -8.44 7.86
CA ALA A 129 -10.24 -9.85 7.59
C ALA A 129 -9.94 -10.67 8.85
N ASP A 130 -10.32 -11.95 8.83
CA ASP A 130 -10.07 -12.85 9.94
C ASP A 130 -9.18 -14.04 9.59
N SER A 131 -8.74 -14.74 10.63
CA SER A 131 -7.84 -15.89 10.56
C SER A 131 -8.44 -17.10 9.86
N THR A 132 -9.72 -17.06 9.48
CA THR A 132 -10.39 -18.13 8.73
C THR A 132 -10.33 -17.94 7.23
N ASP A 133 -9.78 -16.82 6.73
CA ASP A 133 -9.72 -16.33 5.33
C ASP A 133 -10.78 -15.29 4.95
N LYS A 134 -11.77 -15.08 5.82
CA LYS A 134 -12.93 -14.26 5.48
C LYS A 134 -12.58 -12.78 5.47
N LYS A 135 -12.87 -12.15 4.34
CA LYS A 135 -12.77 -10.70 4.14
C LYS A 135 -14.09 -10.01 4.45
N TYR A 136 -14.00 -8.90 5.16
CA TYR A 136 -15.15 -8.07 5.45
C TYR A 136 -15.23 -6.89 4.47
N PRO A 137 -16.43 -6.33 4.23
CA PRO A 137 -16.59 -5.12 3.44
C PRO A 137 -15.72 -3.98 3.97
N LEU A 138 -15.15 -3.20 3.06
CA LEU A 138 -14.32 -2.05 3.42
C LEU A 138 -15.15 -0.97 4.12
N PHE A 139 -14.57 -0.36 5.15
CA PHE A 139 -15.09 0.90 5.69
C PHE A 139 -14.39 2.08 5.01
N LEU A 140 -15.15 2.92 4.29
CA LEU A 140 -14.60 3.98 3.47
C LEU A 140 -14.86 5.36 4.08
N VAL A 141 -13.79 6.01 4.54
CA VAL A 141 -13.83 7.37 5.07
C VAL A 141 -13.50 8.35 3.95
N LEU A 142 -14.55 9.05 3.49
CA LEU A 142 -14.49 9.98 2.39
C LEU A 142 -14.44 11.41 2.92
N LYS A 143 -13.40 12.16 2.53
CA LYS A 143 -13.31 13.58 2.90
C LYS A 143 -14.54 14.33 2.42
N THR A 144 -15.24 14.94 3.37
CA THR A 144 -16.39 15.81 3.14
C THR A 144 -16.08 17.17 3.76
N LYS A 145 -16.56 18.26 3.15
CA LYS A 145 -16.43 19.59 3.76
C LYS A 145 -17.18 19.59 5.09
N ALA A 146 -16.53 20.09 6.15
CA ALA A 146 -17.17 20.25 7.44
C ALA A 146 -18.43 21.12 7.31
N SER A 147 -19.50 20.74 8.02
CA SER A 147 -20.69 21.58 8.09
C SER A 147 -20.35 22.86 8.85
N LYS A 148 -20.80 24.01 8.33
CA LYS A 148 -20.69 25.31 9.03
C LYS A 148 -21.87 25.57 9.98
N VAL A 149 -22.88 24.69 9.96
CA VAL A 149 -24.10 24.86 10.76
C VAL A 149 -23.89 24.25 12.14
N LYS A 150 -23.80 25.09 13.19
CA LYS A 150 -23.48 24.68 14.57
C LYS A 150 -24.36 23.52 15.08
N ALA A 151 -25.67 23.58 14.85
CA ALA A 151 -26.59 22.51 15.26
C ALA A 151 -26.25 21.15 14.61
N VAL A 152 -25.88 21.16 13.32
CA VAL A 152 -25.49 19.96 12.58
C VAL A 152 -24.14 19.42 13.06
N VAL A 153 -23.23 20.30 13.50
CA VAL A 153 -21.94 19.92 14.10
C VAL A 153 -22.16 19.29 15.46
N GLN A 154 -22.96 19.91 16.33
CA GLN A 154 -23.25 19.39 17.66
C GLN A 154 -23.90 18.00 17.57
N GLU A 155 -24.95 17.86 16.77
CA GLU A 155 -25.63 16.58 16.52
C GLU A 155 -24.68 15.52 15.92
N ASN A 156 -23.73 15.92 15.07
CA ASN A 156 -22.74 14.98 14.51
C ASN A 156 -21.77 14.45 15.58
N LEU A 157 -21.34 15.31 16.50
CA LEU A 157 -20.44 14.95 17.59
C LEU A 157 -21.14 14.10 18.65
N THR A 158 -22.37 14.47 19.02
CA THR A 158 -23.08 13.84 20.14
C THR A 158 -23.85 12.59 19.76
N GLN A 159 -24.42 12.52 18.55
CA GLN A 159 -25.31 11.42 18.17
C GLN A 159 -24.74 10.57 17.04
N ARG A 160 -23.97 11.15 16.11
CA ARG A 160 -23.53 10.46 14.91
C ARG A 160 -22.06 10.03 14.94
N HIS A 161 -21.39 10.20 16.08
CA HIS A 161 -19.98 9.82 16.32
C HIS A 161 -19.02 10.24 15.19
N GLY A 162 -19.20 11.45 14.65
CA GLY A 162 -18.39 11.95 13.53
C GLY A 162 -18.91 11.60 12.13
N PHE A 163 -19.89 10.70 12.00
CA PHE A 163 -20.50 10.32 10.72
C PHE A 163 -21.51 11.36 10.20
N GLY A 164 -21.40 11.66 8.91
CA GLY A 164 -22.34 12.54 8.22
C GLY A 164 -23.76 11.93 8.21
N LYS A 165 -24.79 12.77 8.07
CA LYS A 165 -26.20 12.34 8.14
C LYS A 165 -26.55 11.16 7.22
N THR A 166 -25.96 11.11 6.03
CA THR A 166 -26.21 10.04 5.06
C THR A 166 -25.60 8.72 5.50
N VAL A 167 -24.33 8.73 5.92
CA VAL A 167 -23.62 7.53 6.36
C VAL A 167 -24.19 7.02 7.68
N TRP A 168 -24.61 7.92 8.57
CA TRP A 168 -25.20 7.54 9.86
C TRP A 168 -26.44 6.67 9.70
N LYS A 169 -27.32 6.95 8.73
CA LYS A 169 -28.52 6.13 8.45
C LYS A 169 -28.21 4.69 8.07
N GLU A 170 -27.01 4.42 7.57
CA GLU A 170 -26.54 3.08 7.21
C GLU A 170 -25.76 2.45 8.36
N VAL A 171 -25.02 3.25 9.15
CA VAL A 171 -24.20 2.78 10.28
C VAL A 171 -25.04 2.48 11.53
N GLU A 172 -26.02 3.30 11.85
CA GLU A 172 -26.89 3.15 13.02
C GLU A 172 -27.59 1.76 13.05
N PRO A 173 -28.23 1.29 11.96
CA PRO A 173 -28.80 -0.05 11.93
C PRO A 173 -27.76 -1.17 12.00
N LEU A 174 -26.52 -0.94 11.53
CA LEU A 174 -25.45 -1.94 11.62
C LEU A 174 -24.93 -2.03 13.05
N GLN A 175 -24.84 -0.91 13.76
CA GLN A 175 -24.51 -0.87 15.18
C GLN A 175 -25.57 -1.60 16.02
N GLU A 176 -26.84 -1.47 15.67
CA GLU A 176 -27.95 -2.21 16.32
C GLU A 176 -27.99 -3.70 15.93
N LYS A 177 -27.65 -4.03 14.67
CA LYS A 177 -27.73 -5.39 14.12
C LYS A 177 -26.55 -6.28 14.51
N PHE A 178 -25.35 -5.72 14.61
CA PHE A 178 -24.17 -6.43 15.12
C PHE A 178 -24.12 -6.28 16.63
N GLY A 179 -25.12 -6.87 17.29
CA GLY A 179 -25.16 -7.03 18.74
C GLY A 179 -24.15 -8.05 19.24
N TYR A 180 -24.05 -8.09 20.58
CA TYR A 180 -23.28 -9.02 21.40
C TYR A 180 -22.99 -10.36 20.72
N GLN A 181 -21.70 -10.74 20.64
CA GLN A 181 -21.30 -12.08 20.25
C GLN A 181 -21.28 -12.99 21.48
N ASP A 182 -21.86 -14.19 21.40
CA ASP A 182 -21.83 -15.16 22.51
C ASP A 182 -20.41 -15.65 22.85
N LYS A 183 -19.50 -15.60 21.86
CA LYS A 183 -18.09 -15.96 22.02
C LYS A 183 -17.18 -14.75 21.89
N LYS A 184 -16.12 -14.74 22.70
CA LYS A 184 -15.07 -13.73 22.63
C LYS A 184 -14.29 -13.84 21.33
N VAL A 185 -13.99 -12.69 20.72
CA VAL A 185 -13.14 -12.57 19.54
C VAL A 185 -11.93 -11.69 19.84
N LEU A 186 -10.82 -11.91 19.13
CA LEU A 186 -9.62 -11.08 19.25
C LEU A 186 -9.52 -10.13 18.06
N LEU A 187 -9.38 -8.82 18.30
CA LEU A 187 -9.08 -7.83 17.26
C LEU A 187 -7.66 -7.29 17.45
N LEU A 188 -6.82 -7.53 16.46
CA LEU A 188 -5.48 -6.97 16.35
C LEU A 188 -5.53 -5.60 15.65
N TRP A 189 -5.08 -4.55 16.35
CA TRP A 189 -5.14 -3.18 15.85
C TRP A 189 -3.83 -2.42 16.10
N ASP A 190 -3.52 -1.43 15.26
CA ASP A 190 -2.31 -0.62 15.40
C ASP A 190 -2.32 0.17 16.72
N ASP A 191 -1.15 0.53 17.26
CA ASP A 191 -1.05 1.27 18.54
C ASP A 191 -1.43 2.75 18.43
N PHE A 192 -2.32 3.12 17.51
CA PHE A 192 -2.82 4.48 17.44
C PHE A 192 -3.68 4.78 18.67
N SER A 193 -3.35 5.85 19.39
CA SER A 193 -3.96 6.15 20.69
C SER A 193 -5.48 6.25 20.66
N ALA A 194 -6.07 6.72 19.55
CA ALA A 194 -7.52 6.82 19.41
C ALA A 194 -8.24 5.46 19.34
N HIS A 195 -7.53 4.36 19.08
CA HIS A 195 -8.09 3.01 19.09
C HIS A 195 -8.19 2.41 20.51
N PHE A 196 -7.61 3.07 21.52
CA PHE A 196 -7.55 2.58 22.89
C PHE A 196 -7.97 3.65 23.91
N THR A 197 -8.90 4.53 23.54
CA THR A 197 -9.55 5.40 24.53
C THR A 197 -10.44 4.57 25.44
N GLU A 198 -10.76 5.10 26.62
CA GLU A 198 -11.60 4.40 27.60
C GLU A 198 -12.95 3.99 26.99
N GLU A 199 -13.54 4.86 26.16
CA GLU A 199 -14.81 4.59 25.48
C GLU A 199 -14.71 3.44 24.47
N VAL A 200 -13.61 3.38 23.70
CA VAL A 200 -13.40 2.30 22.72
C VAL A 200 -13.17 0.97 23.42
N VAL A 201 -12.38 0.96 24.50
CA VAL A 201 -12.11 -0.24 25.29
C VAL A 201 -13.40 -0.74 25.98
N ALA A 202 -14.22 0.16 26.52
CA ALA A 202 -15.50 -0.19 27.12
C ALA A 202 -16.46 -0.79 26.07
N CYS A 203 -16.59 -0.15 24.91
CA CYS A 203 -17.41 -0.65 23.81
C CYS A 203 -16.95 -2.03 23.31
N ALA A 204 -15.64 -2.24 23.17
CA ALA A 204 -15.09 -3.55 22.79
C ALA A 204 -15.45 -4.63 23.82
N ALA A 205 -15.35 -4.33 25.12
CA ALA A 205 -15.73 -5.25 26.18
C ALA A 205 -17.23 -5.61 26.15
N GLU A 206 -18.11 -4.62 25.92
CA GLU A 206 -19.56 -4.85 25.75
C GLU A 206 -19.87 -5.76 24.55
N LEU A 207 -19.05 -5.73 23.51
CA LEU A 207 -19.20 -6.55 22.31
C LEU A 207 -18.48 -7.91 22.39
N ASN A 208 -17.90 -8.27 23.55
CA ASN A 208 -17.03 -9.44 23.71
C ASN A 208 -15.81 -9.44 22.76
N VAL A 209 -15.29 -8.26 22.45
CA VAL A 209 -14.09 -8.07 21.64
C VAL A 209 -12.91 -7.79 22.56
N LEU A 210 -11.90 -8.64 22.51
CA LEU A 210 -10.60 -8.36 23.12
C LEU A 210 -9.75 -7.59 22.12
N LEU A 211 -9.26 -6.42 22.52
CA LEU A 211 -8.37 -5.60 21.71
C LEU A 211 -6.93 -5.93 22.03
N GLU A 212 -6.12 -6.10 21.00
CA GLU A 212 -4.70 -6.37 21.17
C GLU A 212 -3.83 -5.51 20.26
N LYS A 213 -2.86 -4.85 20.89
CA LYS A 213 -1.99 -3.86 20.25
C LYS A 213 -0.91 -4.50 19.41
N ILE A 214 -0.82 -4.12 18.15
CA ILE A 214 0.38 -4.38 17.35
C ILE A 214 1.56 -3.62 17.97
N PRO A 215 2.75 -4.24 18.11
CA PRO A 215 3.92 -3.56 18.64
C PRO A 215 4.25 -2.29 17.84
N PRO A 216 4.46 -1.14 18.49
CA PRO A 216 4.76 0.11 17.81
C PRO A 216 5.98 -0.03 16.91
N ARG A 217 5.96 0.61 15.73
CA ARG A 217 7.05 0.58 14.72
C ARG A 217 7.29 -0.77 14.03
N PHE A 218 6.58 -1.83 14.42
CA PHE A 218 6.71 -3.17 13.85
C PHE A 218 5.47 -3.63 13.08
N THR A 219 4.59 -2.72 12.65
CA THR A 219 3.40 -3.06 11.85
C THR A 219 3.77 -3.84 10.58
N TRP A 220 4.87 -3.45 9.93
CA TRP A 220 5.42 -4.13 8.75
C TRP A 220 5.78 -5.61 8.96
N ALA A 221 5.93 -6.06 10.21
CA ALA A 221 6.28 -7.43 10.59
C ALA A 221 5.14 -8.17 11.31
N CYS A 222 4.39 -7.44 12.15
CA CYS A 222 3.44 -8.03 13.09
C CYS A 222 1.97 -7.84 12.67
N GLN A 223 1.66 -6.98 11.70
CA GLN A 223 0.29 -6.65 11.30
C GLN A 223 -0.08 -7.30 9.95
N PRO A 224 -0.99 -8.29 9.93
CA PRO A 224 -1.37 -9.01 8.71
C PRO A 224 -1.72 -8.12 7.51
N ALA A 225 -2.51 -7.05 7.72
CA ALA A 225 -2.89 -6.10 6.68
C ALA A 225 -1.69 -5.41 6.00
N ASP A 226 -0.73 -4.96 6.79
CA ASP A 226 0.48 -4.30 6.30
C ASP A 226 1.45 -5.29 5.64
N VAL A 227 1.56 -6.48 6.23
CA VAL A 227 2.48 -7.54 5.78
C VAL A 227 2.08 -8.10 4.41
N ALA A 228 0.77 -8.30 4.18
CA ALA A 228 0.32 -9.08 3.02
C ALA A 228 -0.80 -8.44 2.19
N TRP A 229 -1.70 -7.62 2.74
CA TRP A 229 -2.95 -7.29 2.04
C TRP A 229 -2.90 -5.94 1.32
N ILE A 230 -2.39 -4.90 1.98
CA ILE A 230 -2.45 -3.52 1.49
C ILE A 230 -1.57 -3.32 0.26
N ARG A 231 -0.38 -3.94 0.22
CA ARG A 231 0.54 -3.84 -0.92
C ARG A 231 -0.08 -4.36 -2.22
N PRO A 232 -0.59 -5.61 -2.30
CA PRO A 232 -1.23 -6.11 -3.51
C PRO A 232 -2.53 -5.39 -3.83
N MET A 233 -3.35 -5.01 -2.84
CA MET A 233 -4.54 -4.18 -3.07
C MET A 233 -4.16 -2.88 -3.80
N LYS A 234 -3.14 -2.17 -3.32
CA LYS A 234 -2.64 -0.95 -3.97
C LYS A 234 -1.96 -1.22 -5.32
N ALA A 235 -1.44 -2.43 -5.56
CA ALA A 235 -0.90 -2.80 -6.86
C ALA A 235 -2.02 -2.93 -7.90
N HIS A 236 -3.13 -3.60 -7.56
CA HIS A 236 -4.32 -3.65 -8.42
C HIS A 236 -4.87 -2.25 -8.73
N LEU A 237 -4.95 -1.36 -7.73
CA LEU A 237 -5.38 0.02 -7.95
C LEU A 237 -4.47 0.79 -8.92
N ARG A 238 -3.14 0.56 -8.85
CA ARG A 238 -2.18 1.15 -9.79
C ARG A 238 -2.39 0.61 -11.21
N GLN A 239 -2.69 -0.67 -11.37
CA GLN A 239 -2.99 -1.24 -12.70
C GLN A 239 -4.26 -0.65 -13.31
N MET A 240 -5.35 -0.59 -12.53
CA MET A 240 -6.61 0.05 -12.98
C MET A 240 -6.40 1.51 -13.42
N TRP A 241 -5.50 2.23 -12.73
CA TRP A 241 -5.12 3.58 -13.11
C TRP A 241 -4.34 3.63 -14.42
N ILE A 242 -3.38 2.74 -14.64
CA ILE A 242 -2.64 2.61 -15.91
C ILE A 242 -3.62 2.32 -17.06
N ASP A 243 -4.53 1.37 -16.88
CA ASP A 243 -5.56 1.04 -17.88
C ASP A 243 -6.47 2.23 -18.19
N SER A 244 -6.78 3.04 -17.17
CA SER A 244 -7.55 4.28 -17.36
C SER A 244 -6.77 5.29 -18.21
N ILE A 245 -5.47 5.49 -17.91
CA ILE A 245 -4.60 6.38 -18.70
C ILE A 245 -4.55 5.90 -20.15
N CYS A 246 -4.29 4.61 -20.39
CA CYS A 246 -4.23 4.02 -21.72
C CYS A 246 -5.54 4.28 -22.50
N ARG A 247 -6.69 4.03 -21.87
CA ARG A 247 -8.01 4.30 -22.48
C ARG A 247 -8.24 5.77 -22.78
N GLN A 248 -7.83 6.68 -21.89
CA GLN A 248 -7.93 8.13 -22.13
C GLN A 248 -7.06 8.56 -23.32
N VAL A 249 -5.84 8.06 -23.42
CA VAL A 249 -4.93 8.35 -24.54
C VAL A 249 -5.49 7.83 -25.86
N LEU A 250 -5.99 6.58 -25.89
CA LEU A 250 -6.57 5.99 -27.10
C LEU A 250 -7.79 6.78 -27.61
N ARG A 251 -8.70 7.18 -26.71
CA ARG A 251 -9.87 7.98 -27.07
C ARG A 251 -9.49 9.36 -27.63
N HIS A 252 -8.41 9.93 -27.11
CA HIS A 252 -7.96 11.25 -27.51
C HIS A 252 -7.25 11.27 -28.87
N LYS A 253 -6.72 10.14 -29.37
CA LYS A 253 -6.04 10.09 -30.68
C LYS A 253 -6.90 10.60 -31.85
N ASN A 254 -8.23 10.55 -31.70
CA ASN A 254 -9.19 10.99 -32.72
C ASN A 254 -9.73 12.40 -32.47
N GLN A 255 -9.10 13.17 -31.58
CA GLN A 255 -9.52 14.52 -31.19
C GLN A 255 -8.47 15.55 -31.59
N THR A 256 -8.92 16.74 -31.96
CA THR A 256 -8.07 17.88 -32.34
C THR A 256 -7.64 18.74 -31.15
N GLU A 257 -8.27 18.58 -29.99
CA GLU A 257 -7.95 19.31 -28.77
C GLU A 257 -6.64 18.84 -28.12
N THR A 258 -6.13 19.58 -27.13
CA THR A 258 -4.95 19.15 -26.37
C THR A 258 -5.33 18.14 -25.28
N PHE A 259 -4.61 17.01 -25.21
CA PHE A 259 -4.84 15.99 -24.18
C PHE A 259 -4.79 16.54 -22.76
N GLN A 260 -5.82 16.29 -21.97
CA GLN A 260 -5.83 16.55 -20.53
C GLN A 260 -6.10 15.26 -19.76
N LEU A 261 -5.19 14.91 -18.86
CA LEU A 261 -5.36 13.72 -18.02
C LEU A 261 -6.47 13.97 -16.99
N GLN A 262 -7.42 13.04 -16.90
CA GLN A 262 -8.54 13.12 -15.98
C GLN A 262 -8.40 12.09 -14.86
N ALA A 263 -8.58 12.56 -13.62
CA ALA A 263 -8.68 11.70 -12.43
C ALA A 263 -9.99 10.90 -12.46
N PRO A 264 -10.05 9.73 -11.79
CA PRO A 264 -11.28 8.98 -11.69
C PRO A 264 -12.26 9.77 -10.81
N LYS A 265 -13.53 9.78 -11.21
CA LYS A 265 -14.59 10.34 -10.35
C LYS A 265 -14.76 9.45 -9.12
N ARG A 266 -15.31 10.03 -8.04
CA ARG A 266 -15.53 9.32 -6.77
C ARG A 266 -16.22 7.96 -6.94
N PRO A 267 -17.33 7.80 -7.69
CA PRO A 267 -17.98 6.49 -7.87
C PRO A 267 -17.06 5.45 -8.51
N THR A 268 -16.29 5.85 -9.52
CA THR A 268 -15.32 4.99 -10.20
C THR A 268 -14.20 4.56 -9.24
N LEU A 269 -13.66 5.50 -8.46
CA LEU A 269 -12.63 5.18 -7.47
C LEU A 269 -13.15 4.19 -6.41
N LEU A 270 -14.39 4.38 -5.93
CA LEU A 270 -14.98 3.46 -4.97
C LEU A 270 -15.17 2.07 -5.55
N GLN A 271 -15.65 1.97 -6.80
CA GLN A 271 -15.76 0.69 -7.50
C GLN A 271 -14.40 0.00 -7.62
N TRP A 272 -13.34 0.74 -7.94
CA TRP A 272 -11.98 0.20 -8.02
C TRP A 272 -11.45 -0.26 -6.65
N ILE A 273 -11.68 0.52 -5.59
CA ILE A 273 -11.27 0.16 -4.23
C ILE A 273 -11.96 -1.13 -3.79
N THR A 274 -13.27 -1.20 -3.94
CA THR A 274 -14.05 -2.40 -3.59
C THR A 274 -13.61 -3.60 -4.43
N GLY A 275 -13.45 -3.43 -5.75
CA GLY A 275 -13.01 -4.49 -6.65
C GLY A 275 -11.59 -4.97 -6.36
N ALA A 276 -10.66 -4.08 -6.01
CA ALA A 276 -9.29 -4.43 -5.65
C ALA A 276 -9.22 -5.24 -4.37
N TRP A 277 -10.08 -4.97 -3.39
CA TRP A 277 -10.17 -5.72 -2.13
C TRP A 277 -10.89 -7.06 -2.30
N SER A 278 -12.05 -7.06 -2.96
CA SER A 278 -12.80 -8.29 -3.22
C SER A 278 -12.02 -9.26 -4.12
N GLY A 279 -11.20 -8.74 -5.04
CA GLY A 279 -10.35 -9.52 -5.93
C GLY A 279 -9.06 -10.07 -5.32
N LEU A 280 -8.70 -9.73 -4.08
CA LEU A 280 -7.57 -10.41 -3.41
C LEU A 280 -7.89 -11.88 -3.16
N ALA A 281 -6.95 -12.77 -3.46
CA ALA A 281 -7.13 -14.19 -3.13
C ALA A 281 -7.18 -14.42 -1.61
N GLU A 282 -7.99 -15.38 -1.16
CA GLU A 282 -8.07 -15.83 0.24
C GLU A 282 -6.70 -16.26 0.77
N SER A 283 -5.87 -16.86 -0.08
CA SER A 283 -4.48 -17.20 0.27
C SER A 283 -3.64 -15.99 0.67
N ILE A 284 -3.88 -14.80 0.11
CA ILE A 284 -3.18 -13.57 0.53
C ILE A 284 -3.62 -13.18 1.96
N ILE A 285 -4.88 -13.41 2.31
CA ILE A 285 -5.41 -13.14 3.65
C ILE A 285 -4.73 -14.03 4.67
N LEU A 286 -4.79 -15.35 4.44
CA LEU A 286 -4.16 -16.36 5.29
C LEU A 286 -2.64 -16.15 5.39
N ASN A 287 -1.97 -15.81 4.29
CA ASN A 287 -0.53 -15.50 4.29
C ASN A 287 -0.18 -14.31 5.20
N GLY A 288 -1.07 -13.34 5.37
CA GLY A 288 -0.87 -12.24 6.32
C GLY A 288 -0.79 -12.74 7.76
N PHE A 289 -1.75 -13.57 8.17
CA PHE A 289 -1.76 -14.18 9.51
C PHE A 289 -0.58 -15.14 9.70
N ALA A 290 -0.29 -15.98 8.71
CA ALA A 290 0.81 -16.94 8.73
C ALA A 290 2.18 -16.26 8.88
N LYS A 291 2.45 -15.19 8.11
CA LYS A 291 3.70 -14.42 8.21
C LYS A 291 3.85 -13.73 9.57
N CYS A 292 2.73 -13.36 10.20
CA CYS A 292 2.71 -12.84 11.56
C CYS A 292 2.70 -13.94 12.64
N LYS A 293 2.80 -15.23 12.27
CA LYS A 293 2.75 -16.39 13.18
C LYS A 293 1.49 -16.41 14.05
N ILE A 294 0.35 -16.01 13.48
CA ILE A 294 -0.97 -16.00 14.12
C ILE A 294 -1.85 -17.05 13.44
N GLY A 295 -2.44 -17.97 14.22
CA GLY A 295 -3.21 -19.10 13.69
C GLY A 295 -2.40 -20.41 13.59
N ALA A 296 -3.08 -21.52 13.26
CA ALA A 296 -2.50 -22.88 13.27
C ALA A 296 -1.40 -23.08 12.20
N GLU A 297 -0.54 -24.09 12.44
CA GLU A 297 0.72 -24.38 11.74
C GLU A 297 0.67 -24.28 10.20
N VAL A 298 1.61 -23.51 9.65
CA VAL A 298 1.63 -23.01 8.28
C VAL A 298 2.12 -24.06 7.28
N VAL A 299 1.31 -24.38 6.27
CA VAL A 299 1.84 -24.85 4.97
C VAL A 299 2.30 -23.61 4.21
N VAL A 300 3.61 -23.42 4.11
CA VAL A 300 4.20 -22.32 3.34
C VAL A 300 3.90 -22.57 1.87
N VAL A 301 2.93 -21.86 1.31
CA VAL A 301 2.76 -21.78 -0.14
C VAL A 301 3.74 -20.71 -0.64
N PRO A 302 4.71 -21.06 -1.52
CA PRO A 302 5.67 -20.09 -2.03
C PRO A 302 4.94 -18.94 -2.73
N GLU A 303 5.41 -17.70 -2.52
CA GLU A 303 4.91 -16.55 -3.27
C GLU A 303 5.09 -16.85 -4.77
N PRO A 304 4.06 -16.61 -5.61
CA PRO A 304 4.28 -16.61 -7.04
C PRO A 304 5.38 -15.59 -7.33
N PRO A 305 6.36 -15.92 -8.19
CA PRO A 305 7.42 -15.00 -8.56
C PRO A 305 6.79 -13.69 -9.02
N GLU A 306 7.45 -12.55 -8.74
CA GLU A 306 7.09 -11.29 -9.38
C GLU A 306 7.03 -11.56 -10.88
N GLU A 307 5.82 -11.60 -11.46
CA GLU A 307 5.63 -11.67 -12.89
C GLU A 307 6.18 -10.36 -13.45
N VAL A 308 7.46 -10.40 -13.78
CA VAL A 308 8.03 -9.53 -14.79
C VAL A 308 7.21 -9.84 -16.03
N MET A 309 6.35 -8.90 -16.43
CA MET A 309 5.65 -8.92 -17.71
C MET A 309 6.59 -9.47 -18.77
N SER A 310 6.42 -10.73 -19.16
CA SER A 310 7.28 -11.34 -20.16
C SER A 310 7.06 -10.61 -21.48
N SER A 311 8.06 -10.64 -22.35
CA SER A 311 7.90 -10.14 -23.72
C SER A 311 6.67 -10.77 -24.40
N ASP A 312 6.34 -12.00 -24.03
CA ASP A 312 5.23 -12.76 -24.57
C ASP A 312 3.87 -12.27 -24.03
N MET A 313 3.78 -11.88 -22.76
CA MET A 313 2.57 -11.25 -22.18
C MET A 313 2.30 -9.86 -22.77
N LEU A 314 3.36 -9.10 -23.06
CA LEU A 314 3.26 -7.83 -23.80
C LEU A 314 2.79 -8.05 -25.24
N SER A 315 3.25 -9.12 -25.87
CA SER A 315 2.87 -9.52 -27.23
C SER A 315 1.41 -9.98 -27.26
N ASP A 316 0.97 -10.78 -26.30
CA ASP A 316 -0.42 -11.22 -26.14
C ASP A 316 -1.38 -10.05 -25.85
N LEU A 317 -0.96 -9.05 -25.07
CA LEU A 317 -1.76 -7.85 -24.82
C LEU A 317 -1.90 -6.98 -26.08
N VAL A 318 -0.84 -6.91 -26.90
CA VAL A 318 -0.85 -6.22 -28.20
C VAL A 318 -1.72 -6.96 -29.20
N VAL A 319 -1.67 -8.30 -29.22
CA VAL A 319 -2.51 -9.15 -30.08
C VAL A 319 -3.98 -9.09 -29.66
N ARG A 320 -4.30 -9.13 -28.36
CA ARG A 320 -5.68 -9.00 -27.86
C ARG A 320 -6.26 -7.59 -28.01
N SER A 321 -5.40 -6.59 -28.20
CA SER A 321 -5.81 -5.21 -28.52
C SER A 321 -5.88 -4.95 -30.03
N ALA A 322 -5.58 -5.95 -30.86
CA ALA A 322 -5.53 -5.84 -32.31
C ALA A 322 -6.64 -6.67 -32.97
N ILE A 323 -7.90 -6.29 -32.75
CA ILE A 323 -9.08 -6.65 -33.56
C ILE A 323 -10.08 -5.49 -33.32
N ASP A 324 -10.53 -4.63 -34.23
CA ASP A 324 -10.68 -4.51 -35.68
C ASP A 324 -10.12 -3.12 -36.13
N ASP A 325 -9.77 -2.79 -37.37
CA ASP A 325 -9.74 -3.50 -38.63
C ASP A 325 -8.77 -2.75 -39.56
N THR A 326 -8.29 -3.48 -40.55
CA THR A 326 -7.37 -3.04 -41.59
C THR A 326 -8.07 -2.09 -42.57
N ILE A 327 -7.43 -0.97 -42.93
CA ILE A 327 -7.71 -0.26 -44.20
C ILE A 327 -6.43 -0.23 -45.03
N ASP A 328 -6.51 -0.87 -46.19
CA ASP A 328 -5.50 -1.08 -47.24
C ASP A 328 -4.91 0.25 -47.76
N PRO A 329 -3.58 0.41 -47.90
CA PRO A 329 -2.93 1.63 -48.40
C PRO A 329 -3.02 1.82 -49.93
N ARG A 330 -4.11 1.41 -50.59
CA ARG A 330 -4.27 1.54 -52.05
C ARG A 330 -5.53 2.29 -52.46
N HIS A 331 -5.59 3.59 -52.18
CA HIS A 331 -6.30 4.66 -52.92
C HIS A 331 -5.86 5.98 -52.24
N GLY A 332 -4.96 6.81 -52.78
CA GLY A 332 -5.07 7.55 -54.03
C GLY A 332 -5.46 9.01 -53.72
N LEU A 333 -4.59 9.98 -54.07
CA LEU A 333 -4.74 11.45 -54.27
C LEU A 333 -3.55 12.19 -53.60
N GLN A 334 -2.49 12.55 -54.33
CA GLN A 334 -2.31 13.67 -55.28
C GLN A 334 -2.44 15.08 -54.64
N TRP A 335 -1.26 15.71 -54.56
CA TRP A 335 -0.88 17.12 -54.34
C TRP A 335 -1.22 17.78 -53.01
#